data_AF-A0A952JMM6-F1
#
_entry.id   AF-A0A952JMM6-F1
#
_cell.length_a   1.000
_cell.length_b   1.000
_cell.length_c   1.000
_cell.angle_alpha   90.00
_cell.angle_beta   90.00
_cell.angle_gamma   90.00
#
_symmetry.space_group_name_H-M   'P 1'
#
loop_
_entity.id
_entity.type
_entity.pdbx_description
1 polymer ?
#
loop_
_entity_poly.entity_id
_entity_poly.type
_entity_poly.pdbx_seq_one_letter_code
_entity_poly.pdbx_strand_id
1 'polypeptide(L)'
;MGFIQTQYQQWRTEQNRRPWSISLGITVPIFNPNKGDMTKRKLEMLEAEGEFNTAKNDQQAGLEISREKIKSLIKRYREMQAMTENLNVGAVATTLQQIKDSNPMAVVRMQNNLIKLKTMTTRLQQEIYLSYIEFLSYAEVLQQQPVRNFLSSELNPILR
;
A
#
# COMPACT_ATOMS: atom_id res chain seq x y z
N MET A 1 44.55 2.59 -27.87
CA MET A 1 45.93 2.35 -28.30
C MET A 1 46.13 3.06 -29.62
N GLY A 2 46.89 4.16 -29.66
CA GLY A 2 47.29 4.80 -30.91
C GLY A 2 48.54 4.13 -31.47
N PHE A 3 48.74 4.17 -32.78
CA PHE A 3 49.95 3.67 -33.42
C PHE A 3 50.52 4.70 -34.38
N ILE A 4 51.85 4.71 -34.49
CA ILE A 4 52.60 5.48 -35.47
C ILE A 4 53.20 4.47 -36.44
N GLN A 5 52.88 4.60 -37.72
CA GLN A 5 53.43 3.73 -38.75
C GLN A 5 54.11 4.57 -39.82
N THR A 6 55.38 4.28 -40.07
CA THR A 6 56.18 4.87 -41.14
C THR A 6 56.21 3.90 -42.31
N GLN A 7 55.80 4.35 -43.50
CA GLN A 7 55.75 3.51 -44.68
C GLN A 7 56.54 4.15 -45.83
N TYR A 8 57.43 3.37 -46.43
CA TYR A 8 58.23 3.76 -47.59
C TYR A 8 57.49 3.36 -48.88
N GLN A 9 57.25 4.33 -49.77
CA GLN A 9 56.49 4.13 -51.00
C GLN A 9 57.29 4.64 -52.20
N GLN A 10 57.89 3.71 -52.93
CA GLN A 10 58.87 3.97 -53.98
C GLN A 10 58.28 4.66 -55.23
N TRP A 11 56.98 4.50 -55.48
CA TRP A 11 56.25 5.13 -56.60
C TRP A 11 56.01 6.64 -56.40
N ARG A 12 56.16 7.18 -55.18
CA ARG A 12 56.02 8.64 -54.94
C ARG A 12 57.21 9.45 -55.43
N THR A 13 58.38 8.81 -55.54
CA THR A 13 59.60 9.40 -56.10
C THR A 13 59.45 9.71 -57.58
N GLU A 14 58.70 8.87 -58.32
CA GLU A 14 58.38 9.08 -59.75
C GLU A 14 57.46 10.29 -59.97
N GLN A 15 56.74 10.72 -58.94
CA GLN A 15 55.85 11.90 -58.95
C GLN A 15 56.50 13.14 -58.31
N ASN A 16 57.83 13.15 -58.15
CA ASN A 16 58.61 14.22 -57.53
C ASN A 16 58.15 14.58 -56.09
N ARG A 17 57.63 13.59 -55.35
CA ARG A 17 57.20 13.73 -53.96
C ARG A 17 58.11 12.92 -53.03
N ARG A 18 58.16 13.31 -51.75
CA ARG A 18 58.97 12.61 -50.76
C ARG A 18 58.48 11.16 -50.59
N PRO A 19 59.37 10.15 -50.65
CA PRO A 19 58.98 8.73 -50.68
C PRO A 19 58.62 8.15 -49.30
N TRP A 20 58.71 8.96 -48.26
CA TRP A 20 58.33 8.60 -46.89
C TRP A 20 57.00 9.26 -46.50
N SER A 21 56.15 8.49 -45.83
CA SER A 21 54.90 8.98 -45.25
C SER A 21 54.82 8.61 -43.78
N ILE A 22 54.41 9.57 -42.96
CA ILE A 22 54.14 9.38 -41.53
C ILE A 22 52.63 9.42 -41.37
N SER A 23 52.05 8.31 -40.95
CA SER A 23 50.62 8.19 -40.71
C SER A 23 50.36 8.13 -39.20
N LEU A 24 49.51 9.04 -38.72
CA LEU A 24 49.03 9.08 -37.34
C LEU A 24 47.58 8.63 -37.31
N GLY A 25 47.32 7.48 -36.68
CA GLY A 25 45.97 6.95 -36.46
C GLY A 25 45.56 7.08 -35.00
N ILE A 26 44.45 7.78 -34.74
CA ILE A 26 43.80 7.79 -33.42
C ILE A 26 42.63 6.81 -33.48
N THR A 27 42.73 5.69 -32.77
CA THR A 27 41.59 4.78 -32.60
C THR A 27 40.64 5.36 -31.55
N VAL A 28 39.54 5.96 -31.99
CA VAL A 28 38.40 6.31 -31.13
C VAL A 28 37.62 5.03 -30.85
N PRO A 29 37.45 4.59 -29.59
CA PRO A 29 36.64 3.42 -29.29
C PRO A 29 35.15 3.74 -29.47
N ILE A 30 34.58 3.46 -30.65
CA ILE A 30 33.15 3.65 -30.95
C ILE A 30 32.28 2.50 -30.37
N PHE A 31 32.90 1.49 -29.77
CA PHE A 31 32.19 0.41 -29.08
C PHE A 31 32.22 0.68 -27.58
N ASN A 32 31.11 1.22 -27.05
CA ASN A 32 30.91 1.39 -25.61
C ASN A 32 30.96 0.02 -24.91
N PRO A 33 32.03 -0.32 -24.16
CA PRO A 33 32.16 -1.61 -23.49
C PRO A 33 31.11 -1.80 -22.39
N ASN A 34 30.44 -0.72 -21.96
CA ASN A 34 29.41 -0.75 -20.93
C ASN A 34 27.99 -0.98 -21.50
N LYS A 35 27.83 -1.40 -22.77
CA LYS A 35 26.50 -1.69 -23.32
C LYS A 35 25.76 -2.77 -22.52
N GLY A 36 26.46 -3.80 -22.04
CA GLY A 36 25.89 -4.84 -21.16
C GLY A 36 25.39 -4.25 -19.83
N ASP A 37 26.22 -3.46 -19.16
CA ASP A 37 25.86 -2.76 -17.92
C ASP A 37 24.72 -1.76 -18.10
N MET A 38 24.67 -1.05 -19.23
CA MET A 38 23.58 -0.13 -19.54
C MET A 38 22.27 -0.86 -19.84
N THR A 39 22.31 -2.01 -20.51
CA THR A 39 21.14 -2.86 -20.70
C THR A 39 20.66 -3.43 -19.37
N LYS A 40 21.58 -3.88 -18.51
CA LYS A 40 21.26 -4.37 -17.16
C LYS A 40 20.60 -3.28 -16.31
N ARG A 41 21.18 -2.07 -16.26
CA ARG A 41 20.58 -0.93 -15.54
C ARG A 41 19.21 -0.55 -16.08
N LYS A 42 19.00 -0.59 -17.40
CA LYS A 42 17.67 -0.34 -17.99
C LYS A 42 16.66 -1.40 -17.58
N LEU A 43 17.07 -2.66 -17.52
CA LEU A 43 16.22 -3.76 -17.07
C LEU A 43 15.87 -3.59 -15.58
N GLU A 44 16.86 -3.30 -14.72
CA GLU A 44 16.65 -2.99 -13.30
C GLU A 44 15.70 -1.78 -13.12
N MET A 45 15.82 -0.74 -13.93
CA MET A 45 14.91 0.41 -13.90
C MET A 45 13.48 0.02 -14.30
N LEU A 46 13.30 -0.81 -15.33
CA LEU A 46 11.99 -1.29 -15.77
C LEU A 46 11.34 -2.19 -14.71
N GLU A 47 12.12 -3.06 -14.08
CA GLU A 47 11.66 -3.90 -12.97
C GLU A 47 11.21 -3.03 -11.79
N ALA A 48 12.03 -2.06 -11.37
CA ALA A 48 11.69 -1.12 -10.30
C ALA A 48 10.45 -0.28 -10.62
N GLU A 49 10.27 0.15 -11.88
CA GLU A 49 9.06 0.85 -12.32
C GLU A 49 7.83 -0.06 -12.30
N GLY A 50 7.99 -1.32 -12.68
CA GLY A 50 6.94 -2.34 -12.59
C GLY A 50 6.52 -2.60 -11.14
N GLU A 51 7.48 -2.79 -10.24
CA GLU A 51 7.24 -2.97 -8.80
C GLU A 51 6.54 -1.75 -8.20
N PHE A 52 7.00 -0.54 -8.54
CA PHE A 52 6.39 0.71 -8.10
C PHE A 52 4.93 0.83 -8.55
N ASN A 53 4.66 0.58 -9.83
CA ASN A 53 3.30 0.65 -10.37
C ASN A 53 2.38 -0.40 -9.74
N THR A 54 2.90 -1.61 -9.47
CA THR A 54 2.15 -2.67 -8.80
C THR A 54 1.78 -2.27 -7.38
N ALA A 55 2.77 -1.83 -6.58
CA ALA A 55 2.54 -1.37 -5.22
C ALA A 55 1.55 -0.20 -5.16
N LYS A 56 1.67 0.76 -6.08
CA LYS A 56 0.74 1.90 -6.19
C LYS A 56 -0.69 1.45 -6.49
N ASN A 57 -0.86 0.51 -7.42
CA ASN A 57 -2.18 -0.02 -7.77
C ASN A 57 -2.80 -0.79 -6.60
N ASP A 58 -2.01 -1.63 -5.92
CA ASP A 58 -2.44 -2.38 -4.74
C ASP A 58 -2.87 -1.45 -3.61
N GLN A 59 -2.12 -0.37 -3.38
CA GLN A 59 -2.46 0.64 -2.39
C GLN A 59 -3.77 1.35 -2.72
N GLN A 60 -3.97 1.75 -3.97
CA GLN A 60 -5.18 2.45 -4.38
C GLN A 60 -6.41 1.53 -4.36
N ALA A 61 -6.26 0.27 -4.77
CA ALA A 61 -7.30 -0.74 -4.64
C ALA A 61 -7.63 -1.02 -3.17
N GLY A 62 -6.61 -1.17 -2.32
CA GLY A 62 -6.76 -1.38 -0.88
C GLY A 62 -7.47 -0.22 -0.17
N LEU A 63 -7.20 1.02 -0.58
CA LEU A 63 -7.89 2.20 -0.07
C LEU A 63 -9.40 2.16 -0.36
N GLU A 64 -9.81 1.85 -1.59
CA GLU A 64 -11.24 1.78 -1.94
C GLU A 64 -11.93 0.59 -1.28
N ILE A 65 -11.29 -0.58 -1.26
CA ILE A 65 -11.83 -1.78 -0.59
C ILE A 65 -12.03 -1.52 0.91
N SER A 66 -11.02 -0.96 1.59
CA SER A 66 -11.11 -0.67 3.03
C SER A 66 -12.17 0.41 3.32
N ARG A 67 -12.30 1.42 2.46
CA ARG A 67 -13.34 2.45 2.57
C ARG A 67 -14.74 1.86 2.48
N GLU A 68 -15.02 1.02 1.48
CA GLU A 68 -16.33 0.38 1.33
C GLU A 68 -16.62 -0.62 2.45
N LYS A 69 -15.60 -1.35 2.92
CA LYS A 69 -15.69 -2.22 4.11
C LYS A 69 -16.11 -1.43 5.35
N ILE A 70 -15.47 -0.30 5.65
CA ILE A 70 -15.83 0.56 6.79
C ILE A 70 -17.27 1.07 6.65
N LYS A 71 -17.66 1.57 5.48
CA LYS A 71 -19.05 2.05 5.26
C LYS A 71 -20.08 0.96 5.53
N SER A 72 -19.83 -0.25 5.02
CA SER A 72 -20.69 -1.42 5.24
C SER A 72 -20.78 -1.79 6.73
N LEU A 73 -19.65 -1.82 7.43
CA LEU A 73 -19.60 -2.11 8.86
C LEU A 73 -20.35 -1.04 9.69
N ILE A 74 -20.15 0.24 9.40
CA ILE A 74 -20.87 1.34 10.07
C ILE A 74 -22.38 1.24 9.83
N LYS A 75 -22.80 0.90 8.62
CA LYS A 75 -24.22 0.69 8.30
C LYS A 75 -24.82 -0.44 9.16
N ARG A 76 -24.15 -1.60 9.19
CA ARG A 76 -24.58 -2.75 10.01
C ARG A 76 -24.60 -2.43 11.50
N TYR A 77 -23.63 -1.64 11.97
CA TYR A 77 -23.58 -1.17 13.36
C TYR A 77 -24.81 -0.35 13.71
N ARG A 78 -25.15 0.64 12.87
CA ARG A 78 -26.31 1.51 13.10
C ARG A 78 -27.62 0.73 13.06
N GLU A 79 -27.76 -0.22 12.14
CA GLU A 79 -28.94 -1.09 12.06
C GLU A 79 -29.08 -1.95 13.34
N MET A 80 -27.97 -2.53 13.82
CA MET A 80 -27.97 -3.32 15.05
C MET A 80 -28.21 -2.47 16.30
N GLN A 81 -27.66 -1.25 16.33
CA GLN A 81 -27.90 -0.29 17.40
C GLN A 81 -29.38 0.12 17.45
N ALA A 82 -29.98 0.47 16.31
CA ALA A 82 -31.41 0.78 16.23
C ALA A 82 -32.28 -0.40 16.69
N MET A 83 -31.93 -1.63 16.33
CA MET A 83 -32.63 -2.83 16.81
C MET A 83 -32.51 -2.98 18.34
N THR A 84 -31.35 -2.65 18.91
CA THR A 84 -31.08 -2.73 20.35
C THR A 84 -31.76 -1.59 21.13
N GLU A 85 -31.83 -0.39 20.58
CA GLU A 85 -32.54 0.76 21.17
C GLU A 85 -34.06 0.55 21.14
N ASN A 86 -34.59 -0.04 20.06
CA ASN A 86 -35.99 -0.47 19.98
C ASN A 86 -36.32 -1.59 20.98
N LEU A 87 -35.34 -2.44 21.31
CA LEU A 87 -35.40 -3.36 22.46
C LEU A 87 -35.21 -2.56 23.77
N ASN A 88 -36.17 -1.69 24.07
CA ASN A 88 -36.14 -0.82 25.23
C ASN A 88 -35.86 -1.64 26.50
N VAL A 89 -34.70 -1.40 27.13
CA VAL A 89 -34.21 -2.17 28.29
C VAL A 89 -35.23 -2.18 29.43
N GLY A 90 -36.02 -1.10 29.56
CA GLY A 90 -37.14 -1.03 30.50
C GLY A 90 -38.28 -1.99 30.14
N ALA A 91 -38.71 -2.02 28.87
CA ALA A 91 -39.75 -2.94 28.42
C ALA A 91 -39.31 -4.40 28.56
N VAL A 92 -38.05 -4.70 28.22
CA VAL A 92 -37.49 -6.04 28.37
C VAL A 92 -37.43 -6.46 29.84
N ALA A 93 -37.05 -5.57 30.77
CA ALA A 93 -37.06 -5.87 32.20
C ALA A 93 -38.48 -6.19 32.73
N THR A 94 -39.49 -5.43 32.30
CA THR A 94 -40.90 -5.66 32.66
C THR A 94 -41.42 -6.97 32.06
N THR A 95 -41.06 -7.27 30.81
CA THR A 95 -41.46 -8.53 30.16
C THR A 95 -40.76 -9.72 30.83
N LEU A 96 -39.49 -9.56 31.24
CA LEU A 96 -38.76 -10.59 31.98
C LEU A 96 -39.37 -10.85 33.37
N GLN A 97 -39.87 -9.83 34.06
CA GLN A 97 -40.59 -10.01 35.33
C GLN A 97 -41.91 -10.77 35.14
N GLN A 98 -42.72 -10.39 34.15
CA GLN A 98 -43.97 -11.10 33.83
C GLN A 98 -43.74 -12.56 33.37
N ILE A 99 -42.65 -12.79 32.63
CA ILE A 99 -42.25 -14.13 32.18
C ILE A 99 -41.64 -14.95 33.32
N LYS A 100 -40.96 -14.33 34.29
CA LYS A 100 -40.36 -15.04 35.44
C LYS A 100 -41.40 -15.79 36.25
N ASP A 101 -42.58 -15.19 36.42
CA ASP A 101 -43.69 -15.79 37.17
C ASP A 101 -44.40 -16.92 36.41
N SER A 102 -44.22 -16.99 35.09
CA SER A 102 -44.92 -17.96 34.21
C SER A 102 -44.00 -19.04 33.61
N ASN A 103 -42.74 -18.72 33.29
CA ASN A 103 -41.75 -19.66 32.76
C ASN A 103 -40.29 -19.17 32.94
N PRO A 104 -39.53 -19.68 33.93
CA PRO A 104 -38.14 -19.27 34.16
C PRO A 104 -37.18 -19.61 33.01
N MET A 105 -37.48 -20.62 32.19
CA MET A 105 -36.65 -20.98 31.03
C MET A 105 -36.68 -19.89 29.95
N ALA A 106 -37.82 -19.23 29.78
CA ALA A 106 -37.97 -18.15 28.80
C ALA A 106 -37.16 -16.90 29.20
N VAL A 107 -37.06 -16.60 30.51
CA VAL A 107 -36.19 -15.54 31.04
C VAL A 107 -34.72 -15.81 30.69
N VAL A 108 -34.23 -17.01 30.96
CA VAL A 108 -32.84 -17.40 30.67
C VAL A 108 -32.54 -17.30 29.17
N ARG A 109 -33.45 -17.80 28.32
CA ARG A 109 -33.29 -17.72 26.85
C ARG A 109 -33.20 -16.27 26.37
N MET A 110 -34.06 -15.40 26.89
CA MET A 110 -34.08 -13.98 26.53
C MET A 110 -32.81 -13.26 26.99
N GLN A 111 -32.34 -13.48 28.22
CA GLN A 111 -31.06 -12.96 28.70
C GLN A 111 -29.89 -13.42 27.83
N ASN A 112 -29.87 -14.70 27.43
CA ASN A 112 -28.85 -15.24 26.56
C ASN A 112 -28.84 -14.54 25.18
N ASN A 113 -30.01 -14.24 24.64
CA ASN A 113 -30.15 -13.49 23.39
C ASN A 113 -29.63 -12.05 23.52
N LEU A 114 -29.93 -11.36 24.64
CA LEU A 114 -29.41 -10.01 24.90
C LEU A 114 -27.88 -10.01 25.00
N ILE A 115 -27.30 -10.99 25.70
CA ILE A 115 -25.84 -11.13 25.80
C ILE A 115 -25.23 -11.38 24.42
N LYS A 116 -25.84 -12.23 23.59
CA LYS A 116 -25.40 -12.48 22.22
C LYS A 116 -25.44 -11.21 21.36
N LEU A 117 -26.53 -10.45 21.43
CA LEU A 117 -26.66 -9.18 20.72
C LEU A 117 -25.56 -8.20 21.14
N LYS A 118 -25.39 -7.97 22.45
CA LYS A 118 -24.33 -7.09 22.97
C LYS A 118 -22.94 -7.54 22.51
N THR A 119 -22.67 -8.85 22.54
CA THR A 119 -21.40 -9.42 22.08
C THR A 119 -21.18 -9.18 20.58
N MET A 120 -22.21 -9.34 19.76
CA MET A 120 -22.14 -9.04 18.33
C MET A 120 -21.89 -7.55 18.08
N THR A 121 -22.57 -6.66 18.80
CA THR A 121 -22.37 -5.21 18.67
C THR A 121 -20.94 -4.80 19.02
N THR A 122 -20.39 -5.32 20.13
CA THR A 122 -19.00 -5.06 20.53
C THR A 122 -18.00 -5.60 19.51
N ARG A 123 -18.20 -6.82 18.99
CA ARG A 123 -17.34 -7.39 17.95
C ARG A 123 -17.34 -6.54 16.68
N LEU A 124 -18.52 -6.08 16.28
CA LEU A 124 -18.66 -5.26 15.09
C LEU A 124 -18.02 -3.88 15.27
N GLN A 125 -18.09 -3.30 16.46
CA GLN A 125 -17.36 -2.08 16.80
C GLN A 125 -15.84 -2.27 16.73
N GLN A 126 -15.32 -3.39 17.25
CA GLN A 126 -13.90 -3.74 17.14
C GLN A 126 -13.48 -3.88 15.66
N GLU A 127 -14.30 -4.52 14.84
CA GLU A 127 -14.04 -4.70 13.41
C GLU A 127 -14.01 -3.37 12.65
N ILE A 128 -14.86 -2.40 13.02
CA ILE A 128 -14.81 -1.03 12.49
C ILE A 128 -13.46 -0.38 12.81
N TYR A 129 -12.99 -0.47 14.06
CA TYR A 129 -11.70 0.14 14.43
C TYR A 129 -10.52 -0.49 13.69
N LEU A 130 -10.50 -1.83 13.59
CA LEU A 130 -9.45 -2.52 12.84
C LEU A 130 -9.47 -2.14 11.35
N SER A 131 -10.66 -2.10 10.75
CA SER A 131 -10.82 -1.69 9.34
C SER A 131 -10.42 -0.23 9.13
N TYR A 132 -10.68 0.64 10.12
CA TYR A 132 -10.26 2.04 10.08
C TYR A 132 -8.73 2.18 10.12
N ILE A 133 -8.05 1.41 10.97
CA ILE A 133 -6.58 1.37 11.00
C ILE A 133 -6.02 0.85 9.67
N GLU A 134 -6.64 -0.18 9.09
CA GLU A 134 -6.28 -0.71 7.77
C GLU A 134 -6.42 0.36 6.67
N PHE A 135 -7.51 1.13 6.68
CA PHE A 135 -7.69 2.28 5.79
C PHE A 135 -6.61 3.35 5.98
N LEU A 136 -6.28 3.70 7.22
CA LEU A 136 -5.22 4.67 7.52
C LEU A 136 -3.84 4.17 7.06
N SER A 137 -3.62 2.86 7.09
CA SER A 137 -2.40 2.23 6.56
C SER A 137 -2.31 2.40 5.05
N TYR A 138 -3.38 2.11 4.30
CA TYR A 138 -3.41 2.34 2.84
C TYR A 138 -3.29 3.82 2.47
N ALA A 139 -3.81 4.72 3.32
CA ALA A 139 -3.68 6.16 3.14
C ALA A 139 -2.28 6.72 3.50
N GLU A 140 -1.35 5.89 3.98
CA GLU A 140 0.01 6.26 4.40
C GLU A 140 0.09 7.34 5.49
N VAL A 141 -1.01 7.67 6.15
CA VAL A 141 -1.06 8.74 7.17
C VAL A 141 -0.47 8.30 8.51
N LEU A 142 -0.33 6.99 8.74
CA LEU A 142 0.25 6.44 9.97
C LEU A 142 1.76 6.70 10.10
N GLN A 143 2.46 6.91 8.99
CA GLN A 143 3.91 7.11 8.95
C GLN A 143 4.30 8.59 8.88
N GLN A 144 3.32 9.50 8.75
CA GLN A 144 3.55 10.93 8.67
C GLN A 144 4.06 11.48 10.01
N GLN A 145 5.05 12.37 9.96
CA GLN A 145 5.52 13.11 11.13
C GLN A 145 4.87 14.51 11.17
N PRO A 146 4.39 14.97 12.35
CA PRO A 146 4.33 14.26 13.62
C PRO A 146 3.24 13.17 13.62
N VAL A 147 3.47 12.07 14.35
CA VAL A 147 2.50 10.99 14.48
C VAL A 147 1.24 11.52 15.16
N ARG A 148 0.08 11.36 14.53
CA ARG A 148 -1.21 11.86 15.03
C ARG A 148 -2.07 10.73 15.58
N ASN A 149 -2.84 11.02 16.63
CA ASN A 149 -3.84 10.10 17.14
C ASN A 149 -5.14 10.20 16.32
N PHE A 150 -5.28 9.35 15.30
CA PHE A 150 -6.47 9.29 14.45
C PHE A 150 -7.73 8.71 15.14
N LEU A 151 -7.60 8.18 16.35
CA LEU A 151 -8.73 7.72 17.16
C LEU A 151 -9.30 8.82 18.06
N SER A 152 -8.58 9.95 18.20
CA SER A 152 -9.06 11.13 18.92
C SER A 152 -9.74 12.10 17.96
N SER A 153 -10.85 12.69 18.40
CA SER A 153 -11.55 13.76 17.68
C SER A 153 -10.66 14.96 17.39
N GLU A 154 -9.65 15.20 18.24
CA GLU A 154 -8.78 16.36 18.17
C GLU A 154 -7.49 16.11 17.37
N LEU A 155 -7.27 14.87 16.90
CA LEU A 155 -6.08 14.45 16.14
C LEU A 155 -4.75 14.82 16.80
N ASN A 156 -4.74 14.80 18.14
CA ASN A 156 -3.61 15.23 18.94
C ASN A 156 -2.32 14.48 18.55
N PRO A 157 -1.17 15.17 18.47
CA PRO A 157 0.10 14.51 18.23
C PRO A 157 0.41 13.54 19.38
N ILE A 158 0.90 12.36 19.05
CA ILE A 158 1.40 11.41 20.03
C ILE A 158 2.78 11.92 20.44
N LEU A 159 2.83 12.61 21.59
CA LEU A 159 4.08 13.01 22.23
C LEU A 159 4.84 11.75 22.67
N ARG A 160 6.10 11.63 22.23
CA ARG A 160 7.02 10.58 22.68
C ARG A 160 7.64 10.96 24.03
#